data_AF-A0A8J2Q3M0-F1
#
_entry.id   AF-A0A8J2Q3M0-F1
#
_cell.length_a   1.000
_cell.length_b   1.000
_cell.length_c   1.000
_cell.angle_alpha   90.00
_cell.angle_beta   90.00
_cell.angle_gamma   90.00
#
_symmetry.space_group_name_H-M   'P 1'
#
loop_
_entity.id
_entity.type
_entity.pdbx_description
1 polymer ?
#
loop_
_entity_poly.entity_id
_entity_poly.type
_entity_poly.pdbx_seq_one_letter_code
_entity_poly.pdbx_strand_id
1 'polypeptide(L)'
;MAHLRLLAKFINRNPRNIEQLGLQTYPAGYGMDVDRHKHSFIYRADFRRHRQYVEGHIVHYKEGTVLTASSRENQLFAQLCSPSDISACANIGHVLGLRCAMAGIHFLQDIDMEDIKKSAHVSAFFGALIESGIKFGEPQPIPHTFEVDSELTYDNYEIRHTREDNTD
;
A
#
# COMPACT_ATOMS: atom_id res chain seq x y z
N MET A 1 19.84 43.31 11.76
CA MET A 1 19.68 41.91 11.30
C MET A 1 19.15 41.10 12.47
N ALA A 2 17.95 40.54 12.37
CA ALA A 2 17.38 39.71 13.43
C ALA A 2 18.08 38.34 13.40
N HIS A 3 18.66 37.90 14.53
CA HIS A 3 19.18 36.55 14.65
C HIS A 3 18.01 35.55 14.60
N LEU A 4 18.01 34.68 13.58
CA LEU A 4 17.09 33.55 13.51
C LEU A 4 17.39 32.60 14.68
N ARG A 5 16.43 32.45 15.60
CA ARG A 5 16.48 31.45 16.66
C ARG A 5 15.97 30.14 16.08
N LEU A 6 16.89 29.20 15.83
CA LEU A 6 16.56 27.84 15.41
C LEU A 6 16.48 26.93 16.63
N LEU A 7 15.58 25.95 16.58
CA LEU A 7 15.51 24.89 17.58
C LEU A 7 16.61 23.86 17.31
N ALA A 8 17.16 23.26 18.37
CA ALA A 8 18.16 22.19 18.26
C ALA A 8 17.58 20.89 17.68
N LYS A 9 16.25 20.69 17.75
CA LYS A 9 15.55 19.49 17.26
C LYS A 9 14.29 19.87 16.50
N PHE A 10 14.10 19.25 15.33
CA PHE A 10 12.87 19.33 14.55
C PHE A 10 11.99 18.11 14.83
N ILE A 11 10.72 18.34 15.19
CA ILE A 11 9.77 17.26 15.47
C ILE A 11 8.64 17.34 14.44
N ASN A 12 8.60 16.37 13.55
CA ASN A 12 7.49 16.20 12.61
C ASN A 12 6.41 15.31 13.23
N ARG A 13 5.14 15.75 13.16
CA ARG A 13 3.98 14.99 13.66
C ARG A 13 3.12 14.38 12.54
N ASN A 14 3.50 14.58 11.28
CA ASN A 14 2.79 14.00 10.15
C ASN A 14 3.06 12.47 10.10
N PRO A 15 2.02 11.61 10.23
CA PRO A 15 2.20 10.16 10.20
C PRO A 15 2.80 9.68 8.87
N ARG A 16 2.42 10.31 7.75
CA ARG A 16 2.84 9.89 6.40
C ARG A 16 4.25 10.35 6.01
N ASN A 17 4.92 11.13 6.87
CA ASN A 17 6.25 11.65 6.55
C ASN A 17 7.27 10.52 6.36
N ILE A 18 7.24 9.51 7.24
CA ILE A 18 8.19 8.40 7.22
C ILE A 18 7.93 7.49 6.00
N GLU A 19 6.66 7.32 5.64
CA GLU A 19 6.24 6.61 4.41
C GLU A 19 6.77 7.30 3.15
N GLN A 20 6.59 8.62 3.04
CA GLN A 20 7.03 9.39 1.88
C GLN A 20 8.55 9.46 1.75
N LEU A 21 9.27 9.37 2.86
CA LEU A 21 10.73 9.30 2.87
C LEU A 21 11.28 7.89 2.54
N GLY A 22 10.41 6.88 2.41
CA GLY A 22 10.83 5.49 2.20
C GLY A 22 11.56 4.88 3.40
N LEU A 23 11.36 5.45 4.60
CA LEU A 23 11.93 4.93 5.85
C LEU A 23 10.97 3.97 6.57
N GLN A 24 9.68 4.03 6.22
CA GLN A 24 8.66 3.22 6.88
C GLN A 24 8.78 1.78 6.41
N THR A 25 9.07 0.88 7.34
CA THR A 25 8.94 -0.56 7.11
C THR A 25 7.45 -0.94 7.17
N TYR A 26 6.99 -1.77 6.24
CA TYR A 26 5.73 -2.48 6.44
C TYR A 26 5.87 -3.41 7.66
N PRO A 27 4.80 -3.70 8.39
CA PRO A 27 4.82 -4.64 9.51
C PRO A 27 5.36 -6.00 9.05
N ALA A 28 6.62 -6.27 9.40
CA ALA A 28 7.31 -7.51 9.11
C ALA A 28 6.95 -8.59 10.14
N GLY A 29 6.81 -9.83 9.68
CA GLY A 29 6.43 -10.96 10.52
C GLY A 29 5.65 -12.01 9.73
N TYR A 30 5.04 -12.95 10.46
CA TYR A 30 4.13 -13.95 9.89
C TYR A 30 4.77 -14.80 8.78
N GLY A 31 6.07 -15.03 8.85
CA GLY A 31 6.82 -15.75 7.81
C GLY A 31 6.34 -17.18 7.57
N MET A 32 5.75 -17.82 8.59
CA MET A 32 5.22 -19.18 8.55
C MET A 32 3.73 -19.22 8.23
N ASP A 33 3.05 -18.08 8.17
CA ASP A 33 1.61 -18.01 7.95
C ASP A 33 1.32 -17.92 6.46
N VAL A 34 0.37 -18.73 6.00
CA VAL A 34 -0.14 -18.69 4.61
C VAL A 34 -0.74 -17.31 4.28
N ASP A 35 -1.29 -16.65 5.30
CA ASP A 35 -1.96 -15.36 5.21
C ASP A 35 -1.02 -14.16 5.42
N ARG A 36 0.31 -14.34 5.32
CA ARG A 36 1.31 -13.26 5.50
C ARG A 36 0.99 -12.00 4.71
N HIS A 37 0.56 -12.15 3.45
CA HIS A 37 0.17 -11.03 2.58
C HIS A 37 -1.04 -10.25 3.14
N LYS A 38 -1.87 -10.82 4.01
CA LYS A 38 -2.96 -10.06 4.65
C LYS A 38 -2.48 -9.14 5.77
N HIS A 39 -1.22 -9.24 6.18
CA HIS A 39 -0.65 -8.49 7.29
C HIS A 39 0.57 -7.65 6.89
N SER A 40 1.34 -8.08 5.89
CA SER A 40 2.57 -7.42 5.45
C SER A 40 2.32 -6.45 4.28
N PHE A 41 1.88 -5.23 4.57
CA PHE A 41 1.78 -4.12 3.61
C PHE A 41 1.70 -2.77 4.34
N ILE A 42 1.97 -1.67 3.63
CA ILE A 42 1.62 -0.32 4.05
C ILE A 42 0.21 0.02 3.54
N TYR A 43 -0.03 -0.08 2.24
CA TYR A 43 -1.33 0.15 1.60
C TYR A 43 -1.77 -1.02 0.73
N ARG A 44 -3.03 -1.43 0.82
CA ARG A 44 -3.62 -2.51 -0.01
C ARG A 44 -4.89 -2.05 -0.69
N ALA A 45 -5.09 -2.48 -1.93
CA ALA A 45 -6.37 -2.33 -2.63
C ALA A 45 -7.27 -3.54 -2.34
N ASP A 46 -8.41 -3.28 -1.72
CA ASP A 46 -9.47 -4.25 -1.45
C ASP A 46 -10.62 -4.06 -2.43
N PHE A 47 -10.80 -5.02 -3.31
CA PHE A 47 -11.92 -5.06 -4.25
C PHE A 47 -13.06 -5.91 -3.68
N ARG A 48 -14.26 -5.32 -3.53
CA ARG A 48 -15.46 -6.00 -3.03
C ARG A 48 -16.58 -5.93 -4.06
N ARG A 49 -17.00 -7.10 -4.53
CA ARG A 49 -18.14 -7.23 -5.44
C ARG A 49 -19.37 -7.71 -4.70
N HIS A 50 -20.45 -6.95 -4.79
CA HIS A 50 -21.77 -7.35 -4.34
C HIS A 50 -22.66 -7.66 -5.56
N ARG A 51 -23.85 -8.24 -5.31
CA ARG A 51 -24.80 -8.55 -6.39
C ARG A 51 -25.32 -7.31 -7.13
N GLN A 52 -25.46 -6.20 -6.42
CA GLN A 52 -26.09 -4.97 -6.93
C GLN A 52 -25.11 -3.83 -7.17
N TYR A 53 -23.90 -3.90 -6.62
CA TYR A 53 -22.92 -2.83 -6.67
C TYR A 53 -21.51 -3.37 -6.45
N VAL A 54 -20.52 -2.51 -6.67
CA VAL A 54 -19.10 -2.82 -6.54
C VAL A 54 -18.44 -1.72 -5.73
N GLU A 55 -17.46 -2.09 -4.93
CA GLU A 55 -16.67 -1.17 -4.10
C GLU A 55 -15.18 -1.48 -4.21
N GLY A 56 -14.39 -0.42 -4.26
CA GLY A 56 -12.95 -0.45 -4.09
C GLY A 56 -12.56 0.32 -2.84
N HIS A 57 -11.66 -0.24 -2.04
CA HIS A 57 -11.16 0.35 -0.81
C HIS A 57 -9.63 0.36 -0.84
N ILE A 58 -9.01 1.43 -0.37
CA ILE A 58 -7.57 1.47 -0.07
C ILE A 58 -7.42 1.42 1.44
N VAL A 59 -6.74 0.39 1.92
CA VAL A 59 -6.58 0.10 3.34
C VAL A 59 -5.13 0.30 3.73
N HIS A 60 -4.90 1.12 4.75
CA HIS A 60 -3.64 1.25 5.45
C HIS A 60 -3.57 0.24 6.60
N TYR A 61 -2.39 -0.35 6.86
CA TYR A 61 -2.24 -1.40 7.87
C TYR A 61 -2.63 -0.97 9.29
N LYS A 62 -2.46 0.31 9.63
CA LYS A 62 -2.74 0.84 10.98
C LYS A 62 -4.05 1.62 11.06
N GLU A 63 -4.37 2.40 10.04
CA GLU A 63 -5.51 3.33 10.05
C GLU A 63 -6.79 2.69 9.50
N GLY A 64 -6.67 1.55 8.82
CA GLY A 64 -7.80 0.92 8.15
C GLY A 64 -8.08 1.58 6.80
N THR A 65 -9.35 1.73 6.44
CA THR A 65 -9.74 2.24 5.12
C THR A 65 -9.51 3.75 5.00
N VAL A 66 -8.59 4.15 4.11
CA VAL A 66 -8.21 5.55 3.85
C VAL A 66 -9.01 6.14 2.70
N LEU A 67 -9.14 5.41 1.60
CA LEU A 67 -9.91 5.82 0.43
C LEU A 67 -10.94 4.77 0.09
N THR A 68 -12.08 5.23 -0.42
CA THR A 68 -13.17 4.37 -0.89
C THR A 68 -13.62 4.85 -2.25
N ALA A 69 -14.21 3.97 -3.05
CA ALA A 69 -14.97 4.30 -4.24
C ALA A 69 -16.05 3.24 -4.44
N SER A 70 -17.30 3.65 -4.66
CA SER A 70 -18.43 2.72 -4.81
C SER A 70 -19.30 3.11 -5.99
N SER A 71 -19.83 2.12 -6.73
CA SER A 71 -20.85 2.39 -7.75
C SER A 71 -22.17 2.92 -7.17
N ARG A 72 -22.33 2.93 -5.84
CA ARG A 72 -23.48 3.54 -5.15
C ARG A 72 -23.37 5.06 -5.01
N GLU A 73 -22.19 5.63 -5.23
CA GLU A 73 -22.03 7.08 -5.18
C GLU A 73 -22.84 7.72 -6.32
N ASN A 74 -23.76 8.64 -6.00
CA ASN A 74 -24.69 9.19 -6.99
C ASN A 74 -24.00 9.75 -8.24
N GLN A 75 -22.82 10.37 -8.08
CA GLN A 75 -22.05 10.96 -9.18
C GLN A 75 -21.52 9.88 -10.14
N LEU A 76 -21.16 8.71 -9.62
CA LEU A 76 -20.71 7.57 -10.41
C LEU A 76 -21.90 6.81 -10.97
N PHE A 77 -22.90 6.54 -10.14
CA PHE A 77 -24.10 5.82 -10.52
C PHE A 77 -24.80 6.47 -11.73
N ALA A 78 -24.90 7.79 -11.75
CA ALA A 78 -25.52 8.53 -12.87
C ALA A 78 -24.79 8.38 -14.22
N GLN A 79 -23.51 8.01 -14.20
CA GLN A 79 -22.68 7.86 -15.40
C GLN A 79 -22.49 6.39 -15.80
N LEU A 80 -22.87 5.44 -14.92
CA LEU A 80 -22.72 4.02 -15.16
C LEU A 80 -23.96 3.45 -15.87
N CYS A 81 -23.73 2.63 -16.88
CA CYS A 81 -24.81 1.88 -17.53
C CYS A 81 -25.41 0.83 -16.59
N SER A 82 -24.55 0.17 -15.80
CA SER A 82 -24.93 -0.82 -14.78
C SER A 82 -23.97 -0.70 -13.59
N PRO A 83 -24.45 -0.85 -12.34
CA PRO A 83 -23.63 -0.71 -11.14
C PRO A 83 -22.74 -1.92 -10.82
N SER A 84 -22.93 -3.06 -11.50
CA SER A 84 -22.25 -4.33 -11.20
C SER A 84 -21.41 -4.93 -12.33
N ASP A 85 -21.42 -4.28 -13.49
CA ASP A 85 -20.79 -4.80 -14.72
C ASP A 85 -19.27 -4.65 -14.70
N ILE A 86 -18.60 -5.27 -15.67
CA ILE A 86 -17.14 -5.16 -15.85
C ILE A 86 -16.73 -3.69 -16.07
N SER A 87 -17.52 -2.92 -16.82
CA SER A 87 -17.30 -1.49 -17.02
C SER A 87 -17.40 -0.69 -15.71
N ALA A 88 -18.30 -1.08 -14.81
CA ALA A 88 -18.40 -0.48 -13.48
C ALA A 88 -17.13 -0.75 -12.66
N CYS A 89 -16.61 -1.98 -12.71
CA CYS A 89 -15.34 -2.32 -12.05
C CYS A 89 -14.18 -1.47 -12.57
N ALA A 90 -14.03 -1.32 -13.89
CA ALA A 90 -12.99 -0.49 -14.48
C ALA A 90 -13.12 0.99 -14.07
N ASN A 91 -14.32 1.55 -14.16
CA ASN A 91 -14.57 2.95 -13.81
C ASN A 91 -14.34 3.23 -12.32
N ILE A 92 -14.71 2.31 -11.43
CA ILE A 92 -14.38 2.41 -10.00
C ILE A 92 -12.86 2.36 -9.80
N GLY A 93 -12.15 1.49 -10.53
CA GLY A 93 -10.69 1.45 -10.53
C GLY A 93 -10.06 2.79 -10.94
N HIS A 94 -10.53 3.40 -12.02
CA HIS A 94 -10.06 4.72 -12.45
C HIS A 94 -10.32 5.82 -11.41
N VAL A 95 -11.52 5.86 -10.83
CA VAL A 95 -11.89 6.87 -9.83
C VAL A 95 -11.07 6.68 -8.55
N LEU A 96 -10.88 5.44 -8.12
CA LEU A 96 -10.03 5.14 -6.98
C LEU A 96 -8.57 5.51 -7.26
N GLY A 97 -8.09 5.22 -8.47
CA GLY A 97 -6.79 5.66 -8.97
C GLY A 97 -6.59 7.16 -8.91
N LEU A 98 -7.56 7.93 -9.40
CA LEU A 98 -7.57 9.39 -9.32
C LEU A 98 -7.54 9.87 -7.87
N ARG A 99 -8.34 9.25 -6.98
CA ARG A 99 -8.35 9.57 -5.54
C ARG A 99 -7.00 9.28 -4.89
N CYS A 100 -6.35 8.17 -5.24
CA CYS A 100 -5.01 7.83 -4.80
C CYS A 100 -3.99 8.89 -5.24
N ALA A 101 -4.03 9.29 -6.52
CA ALA A 101 -3.14 10.32 -7.04
C ALA A 101 -3.34 11.67 -6.32
N MET A 102 -4.59 12.08 -6.08
CA MET A 102 -4.91 13.29 -5.31
C MET A 102 -4.44 13.20 -3.84
N ALA A 103 -4.50 12.01 -3.25
CA ALA A 103 -4.01 11.75 -1.90
C ALA A 103 -2.48 11.55 -1.82
N GLY A 104 -1.77 11.52 -2.95
CA GLY A 104 -0.34 11.22 -3.00
C GLY A 104 -0.01 9.78 -2.59
N ILE A 105 -0.90 8.82 -2.87
CA ILE A 105 -0.68 7.38 -2.68
C ILE A 105 -0.38 6.79 -4.06
N HIS A 106 0.84 6.26 -4.24
CA HIS A 106 1.31 5.78 -5.54
C HIS A 106 1.68 4.29 -5.55
N PHE A 107 2.01 3.75 -4.38
CA PHE A 107 2.44 2.37 -4.21
C PHE A 107 1.42 1.62 -3.37
N LEU A 108 1.06 0.44 -3.84
CA LEU A 108 0.22 -0.51 -3.13
C LEU A 108 0.96 -1.84 -2.99
N GLN A 109 0.44 -2.68 -2.11
CA GLN A 109 0.88 -4.04 -1.91
C GLN A 109 1.07 -4.79 -3.24
N ASP A 110 2.11 -5.61 -3.31
CA ASP A 110 2.31 -6.51 -4.45
C ASP A 110 1.18 -7.54 -4.57
N ILE A 111 0.78 -7.84 -5.81
CA ILE A 111 -0.34 -8.75 -6.10
C ILE A 111 0.08 -9.72 -7.19
N ASP A 112 -0.26 -10.99 -6.99
CA ASP A 112 -0.11 -12.01 -8.01
C ASP A 112 -1.04 -11.74 -9.20
N MET A 113 -0.44 -11.26 -10.30
CA MET A 113 -1.16 -10.92 -11.53
C MET A 113 -1.89 -12.11 -12.15
N GLU A 114 -1.41 -13.34 -11.91
CA GLU A 114 -2.08 -14.56 -12.36
C GLU A 114 -3.41 -14.81 -11.63
N ASP A 115 -3.50 -14.43 -10.36
CA ASP A 115 -4.75 -14.53 -9.61
C ASP A 115 -5.77 -13.48 -10.06
N ILE A 116 -5.31 -12.29 -10.41
CA ILE A 116 -6.16 -11.21 -10.96
C ILE A 116 -6.79 -11.64 -12.28
N LYS A 117 -6.04 -12.31 -13.16
CA LYS A 117 -6.51 -12.74 -14.49
C LYS A 117 -7.63 -13.79 -14.44
N LYS A 118 -7.82 -14.49 -13.31
CA LYS A 118 -8.88 -15.51 -13.16
C LYS A 118 -10.30 -14.93 -13.28
N SER A 119 -10.49 -13.64 -12.98
CA SER A 119 -11.79 -12.98 -13.06
C SER A 119 -11.73 -11.71 -13.90
N ALA A 120 -12.57 -11.63 -14.94
CA ALA A 120 -12.65 -10.46 -15.81
C ALA A 120 -13.00 -9.16 -15.04
N HIS A 121 -13.82 -9.26 -14.00
CA HIS A 121 -14.18 -8.11 -13.15
C HIS A 121 -12.99 -7.59 -12.35
N VAL A 122 -12.23 -8.51 -11.75
CA VAL A 122 -11.06 -8.20 -10.92
C VAL A 122 -9.95 -7.65 -11.80
N SER A 123 -9.71 -8.30 -12.94
CA SER A 123 -8.78 -7.84 -13.98
C SER A 123 -9.09 -6.43 -14.47
N ALA A 124 -10.36 -6.11 -14.77
CA ALA A 124 -10.74 -4.77 -15.20
C ALA A 124 -10.51 -3.70 -14.11
N PHE A 125 -10.79 -4.02 -12.85
CA PHE A 125 -10.56 -3.10 -11.73
C PHE A 125 -9.06 -2.82 -11.51
N PHE A 126 -8.23 -3.87 -11.41
CA PHE A 126 -6.80 -3.72 -11.19
C PHE A 126 -6.09 -3.14 -12.41
N GLY A 127 -6.49 -3.51 -13.63
CA GLY A 127 -6.00 -2.90 -14.87
C GLY A 127 -6.22 -1.38 -14.87
N ALA A 128 -7.42 -0.93 -14.51
CA ALA A 128 -7.72 0.50 -14.41
C ALA A 128 -6.89 1.24 -13.34
N LEU A 129 -6.54 0.59 -12.23
CA LEU A 129 -5.61 1.15 -11.23
C LEU A 129 -4.19 1.29 -11.81
N ILE A 130 -3.70 0.29 -12.53
CA ILE A 130 -2.39 0.37 -13.20
C ILE A 130 -2.38 1.50 -14.22
N GLU A 131 -3.42 1.61 -15.05
CA GLU A 131 -3.57 2.67 -16.04
C GLU A 131 -3.62 4.07 -15.41
N SER A 132 -4.17 4.19 -14.19
CA SER A 132 -4.18 5.45 -13.44
C SER A 132 -2.80 5.87 -12.88
N GLY A 133 -1.77 5.02 -13.03
CA GLY A 133 -0.41 5.28 -12.58
C GLY A 133 -0.06 4.71 -11.20
N ILE A 134 -0.92 3.86 -10.64
CA ILE A 134 -0.60 3.13 -9.40
C ILE A 134 0.39 2.01 -9.71
N LYS A 135 1.40 1.87 -8.86
CA LYS A 135 2.39 0.80 -8.90
C LYS A 135 2.08 -0.23 -7.83
N PHE A 136 1.96 -1.49 -8.24
CA PHE A 136 1.93 -2.62 -7.32
C PHE A 136 3.37 -3.04 -7.01
N GLY A 137 3.65 -3.26 -5.72
CA GLY A 137 4.99 -3.40 -5.19
C GLY A 137 5.41 -2.14 -4.44
N GLU A 138 5.52 -2.28 -3.12
CA GLU A 138 5.96 -1.20 -2.23
C GLU A 138 7.48 -1.01 -2.35
N PRO A 139 7.99 0.23 -2.29
CA PRO A 139 9.42 0.46 -2.28
C PRO A 139 10.04 -0.18 -1.04
N GLN A 140 11.22 -0.79 -1.21
CA GLN A 140 11.94 -1.33 -0.07
C GLN A 140 12.36 -0.19 0.87
N PRO A 141 12.14 -0.33 2.18
CA PRO A 141 12.54 0.69 3.13
C PRO A 141 14.06 0.80 3.16
N ILE A 142 14.56 2.02 3.29
CA ILE A 142 16.00 2.24 3.50
C ILE A 142 16.37 1.60 4.84
N PRO A 143 17.36 0.68 4.88
CA PRO A 143 17.74 0.01 6.10
C PRO A 143 18.31 1.01 7.10
N HIS A 144 18.02 0.76 8.37
CA HIS A 144 18.57 1.54 9.48
C HIS A 144 19.93 0.93 9.87
N THR A 145 21.00 1.57 9.41
CA THR A 145 22.39 1.14 9.59
C THR A 145 23.15 2.21 10.37
N PHE A 146 24.26 1.85 11.02
CA PHE A 146 25.15 2.78 11.74
C PHE A 146 25.63 3.97 10.90
N GLU A 147 25.78 3.80 9.57
CA GLU A 147 26.13 4.89 8.66
C GLU A 147 25.07 6.01 8.63
N VAL A 148 23.82 5.66 8.90
CA VAL A 148 22.65 6.55 8.87
C VAL A 148 22.29 7.04 10.28
N ASP A 149 22.57 6.24 11.32
CA ASP A 149 22.33 6.59 12.72
C ASP A 149 23.54 6.29 13.62
N SER A 150 24.20 7.35 14.09
CA SER A 150 25.34 7.26 15.01
C SER A 150 24.96 6.80 16.43
N GLU A 151 23.68 6.81 16.79
CA GLU A 151 23.19 6.32 18.08
C GLU A 151 22.97 4.79 18.06
N LEU A 152 23.02 4.16 16.89
CA LEU A 152 22.85 2.72 16.75
C LEU A 152 23.99 1.97 17.45
N THR A 153 23.67 1.03 18.33
CA THR A 153 24.70 0.28 19.08
C THR A 153 25.22 -0.94 18.31
N TYR A 154 24.45 -1.45 17.35
CA TYR A 154 24.77 -2.68 16.63
C TYR A 154 24.15 -2.72 15.23
N ASP A 155 24.94 -3.14 14.23
CA ASP A 155 24.45 -3.41 12.88
C ASP A 155 24.04 -4.88 12.73
N ASN A 156 22.99 -5.13 11.94
CA ASN A 156 22.64 -6.49 11.56
C ASN A 156 23.78 -7.11 10.74
N TYR A 157 24.32 -8.23 11.21
CA TYR A 157 25.32 -9.04 10.51
C TYR A 157 24.63 -10.26 9.91
N GLU A 158 25.12 -10.72 8.76
CA GLU A 158 24.70 -12.01 8.23
C GLU A 158 25.12 -13.12 9.20
N ILE A 159 24.15 -13.80 9.79
CA ILE A 159 24.39 -15.02 10.56
C ILE A 159 24.78 -16.10 9.56
N ARG A 160 26.07 -16.42 9.51
CA ARG A 160 26.56 -17.55 8.72
C ARG A 160 26.38 -18.80 9.55
N HIS A 161 25.37 -19.60 9.20
CA HIS A 161 25.17 -20.89 9.82
C HIS A 161 26.39 -21.77 9.62
N THR A 162 26.94 -22.27 10.73
CA THR A 162 28.12 -23.14 10.71
C THR A 162 27.66 -24.59 10.71
N ARG A 163 28.54 -25.52 10.31
CA ARG A 163 28.23 -26.97 10.37
C ARG A 163 27.77 -27.42 11.76
N GLU A 164 28.22 -26.73 12.80
CA GLU A 164 27.90 -27.01 14.21
C GLU A 164 26.43 -26.70 14.56
N ASP A 165 25.77 -25.77 13.86
CA ASP A 165 24.36 -25.41 14.13
C ASP A 165 23.37 -26.52 13.71
N ASN A 166 23.81 -27.48 12.90
CA ASN A 166 23.01 -28.59 12.37
C ASN A 166 23.15 -29.89 13.20
N THR A 167 23.76 -29.83 14.39
CA THR A 167 24.13 -31.02 15.17
C THR A 167 23.12 -31.42 16.26
N ASP A 168 21.96 -30.77 16.33
CA ASP A 168 20.83 -31.12 17.20
C ASP A 168 19.62 -31.61 16.38
#